data_AF-A0A846PH94-F1
#
_entry.id   AF-A0A846PH94-F1
#
_cell.length_a   1.000
_cell.length_b   1.000
_cell.length_c   1.000
_cell.angle_alpha   90.00
_cell.angle_beta   90.00
_cell.angle_gamma   90.00
#
_symmetry.space_group_name_H-M   'P 1'
#
loop_
_entity.id
_entity.type
_entity.pdbx_description
1 polymer ?
#
loop_
_entity_poly.entity_id
_entity_poly.type
_entity_poly.pdbx_seq_one_letter_code
_entity_poly.pdbx_strand_id
1 'polypeptide(L)'
;MFLFIIIVLLLIVLFLNTPEQIEAICIDCIPGHIGGGCTYTDKSGNIIQPSSCIPYDKNITKYICSDKSREVEACIEIYRPVCGNDAKTYSNSCFACMNKMVSFYLEGECPQVVDESYCNFDEDCACGIHKETSDCFYGNKAYVDTSQQCPDFCTGIAGNLIIKCVNNKCIQVSS
;
A
#
# COMPACT_ATOMS: atom_id res chain seq x y z
N MET A 1 3.08 -36.94 -32.83
CA MET A 1 1.86 -36.34 -32.23
C MET A 1 1.96 -36.24 -30.71
N PHE A 2 2.27 -37.32 -29.99
CA PHE A 2 2.45 -37.32 -28.53
C PHE A 2 3.52 -36.34 -28.00
N LEU A 3 4.67 -36.24 -28.66
CA LEU A 3 5.76 -35.34 -28.24
C LEU A 3 5.38 -33.84 -28.35
N PHE A 4 4.54 -33.50 -29.33
CA PHE A 4 4.08 -32.12 -29.55
C PHE A 4 3.08 -31.70 -28.46
N ILE A 5 2.22 -32.63 -28.03
CA ILE A 5 1.27 -32.43 -26.93
C ILE A 5 2.00 -32.20 -25.62
N ILE A 6 3.08 -32.96 -25.35
CA ILE A 6 3.90 -32.79 -24.12
C ILE A 6 4.60 -31.43 -24.10
N ILE A 7 5.15 -30.98 -25.23
CA ILE A 7 5.82 -29.67 -25.32
C ILE A 7 4.82 -28.52 -25.13
N VAL A 8 3.62 -28.62 -25.73
CA VAL A 8 2.55 -27.62 -25.55
C VAL A 8 2.06 -27.59 -24.09
N LEU A 9 1.89 -28.75 -23.45
CA LEU A 9 1.55 -28.82 -22.03
C LEU A 9 2.67 -28.25 -21.13
N LEU A 10 3.94 -28.53 -21.42
CA LEU A 10 5.07 -27.98 -20.66
C LEU A 10 5.14 -26.45 -20.80
N LEU A 11 4.93 -25.92 -22.00
CA LEU A 11 4.92 -24.48 -22.26
C LEU A 11 3.72 -23.80 -21.58
N ILE A 12 2.53 -24.41 -21.59
CA ILE A 12 1.36 -23.90 -20.85
C ILE A 12 1.63 -23.86 -19.33
N VAL A 13 2.28 -24.89 -18.78
CA VAL A 13 2.67 -24.91 -17.35
C VAL A 13 3.69 -23.82 -17.01
N LEU A 14 4.60 -23.47 -17.95
CA LEU A 14 5.54 -22.36 -17.77
C LEU A 14 4.86 -20.98 -17.89
N PHE A 15 3.85 -20.83 -18.74
CA PHE A 15 3.08 -19.58 -18.87
C PHE A 15 2.11 -19.31 -17.70
N LEU A 16 1.64 -20.35 -16.99
CA LEU A 16 0.75 -20.21 -15.82
C LEU A 16 1.49 -19.93 -14.50
N ASN A 17 2.82 -19.84 -14.51
CA ASN A 17 3.65 -19.54 -13.33
C ASN A 17 4.19 -18.09 -13.33
N THR A 18 3.39 -17.11 -13.76
CA THR A 18 3.70 -15.69 -13.55
C THR A 18 3.26 -15.28 -12.13
N PRO A 19 4.12 -14.67 -11.30
CA PRO A 19 3.78 -14.28 -9.94
C PRO A 19 3.07 -12.92 -9.97
N GLU A 20 1.82 -12.90 -10.43
CA GLU A 20 1.01 -11.69 -10.48
C GLU A 20 -0.02 -11.73 -9.35
N GLN A 21 0.41 -11.56 -8.09
CA GLN A 21 -0.49 -11.51 -6.94
C GLN A 21 0.05 -10.56 -5.87
N ILE A 22 -0.18 -9.25 -6.05
CA ILE A 22 -0.21 -8.31 -4.95
C ILE A 22 -1.67 -8.30 -4.48
N GLU A 23 -1.96 -8.97 -3.36
CA GLU A 23 -3.26 -8.84 -2.70
C GLU A 23 -3.19 -7.67 -1.70
N ALA A 24 -4.29 -6.97 -1.45
CA ALA A 24 -4.34 -5.92 -0.43
C ALA A 24 -4.98 -6.49 0.84
N ILE A 25 -4.40 -6.23 2.03
CA ILE A 25 -5.09 -6.48 3.29
C ILE A 25 -5.79 -5.20 3.73
N CYS A 26 -7.12 -5.28 3.74
CA CYS A 26 -7.97 -4.38 4.48
C CYS A 26 -8.17 -5.00 5.86
N ILE A 27 -7.98 -4.21 6.93
CA ILE A 27 -8.36 -4.63 8.27
C ILE A 27 -9.90 -4.77 8.25
N ASP A 28 -10.33 -6.04 8.28
CA ASP A 28 -11.68 -6.61 8.12
C ASP A 28 -12.34 -6.55 6.73
N CYS A 29 -12.32 -7.67 5.98
CA CYS A 29 -13.26 -7.94 4.88
C CYS A 29 -13.57 -9.45 4.75
N ILE A 30 -14.83 -9.86 4.92
CA ILE A 30 -15.39 -11.18 4.51
C ILE A 30 -16.77 -10.91 3.86
N PRO A 31 -17.32 -11.78 3.00
CA PRO A 31 -17.05 -11.98 1.58
C PRO A 31 -18.21 -11.47 0.68
N GLY A 32 -17.90 -10.96 -0.53
CA GLY A 32 -18.92 -10.62 -1.53
C GLY A 32 -18.47 -9.73 -2.70
N HIS A 33 -17.59 -10.25 -3.56
CA HIS A 33 -17.35 -9.87 -4.98
C HIS A 33 -16.50 -8.63 -5.40
N ILE A 34 -15.47 -8.96 -6.22
CA ILE A 34 -14.83 -8.28 -7.39
C ILE A 34 -14.64 -6.75 -7.43
N GLY A 35 -13.36 -6.35 -7.44
CA GLY A 35 -12.86 -5.30 -8.32
C GLY A 35 -12.48 -3.96 -7.67
N GLY A 36 -11.22 -3.82 -7.27
CA GLY A 36 -10.44 -2.57 -7.26
C GLY A 36 -11.05 -1.34 -6.56
N GLY A 37 -10.82 -1.23 -5.24
CA GLY A 37 -11.07 -0.03 -4.44
C GLY A 37 -12.19 -0.20 -3.41
N CYS A 38 -11.89 -0.07 -2.12
CA CYS A 38 -12.87 -0.23 -1.05
C CYS A 38 -13.54 1.11 -0.72
N THR A 39 -14.79 1.29 -1.11
CA THR A 39 -15.70 2.29 -0.54
C THR A 39 -16.71 1.57 0.36
N TYR A 40 -16.84 1.98 1.63
CA TYR A 40 -17.82 1.40 2.55
C TYR A 40 -18.99 2.36 2.75
N THR A 41 -20.15 1.80 3.07
CA THR A 41 -21.33 2.55 3.47
C THR A 41 -21.80 2.03 4.82
N ASP A 42 -22.04 2.89 5.82
CA ASP A 42 -22.59 2.44 7.10
C ASP A 42 -24.04 1.93 6.95
N LYS A 43 -24.61 1.39 8.04
CA LYS A 43 -26.01 0.91 8.06
C LYS A 43 -27.04 2.02 7.78
N SER A 44 -26.62 3.28 7.72
CA SER A 44 -27.41 4.47 7.45
C SER A 44 -27.17 5.04 6.06
N GLY A 45 -26.32 4.45 5.23
CA GLY A 45 -26.07 4.92 3.87
C GLY A 45 -24.93 5.94 3.74
N ASN A 46 -24.15 6.22 4.79
CA ASN A 46 -23.04 7.17 4.72
C ASN A 46 -21.76 6.51 4.21
N ILE A 47 -21.11 7.13 3.24
CA ILE A 47 -19.83 6.67 2.71
C ILE A 47 -18.74 6.90 3.77
N ILE A 48 -18.06 5.83 4.18
CA ILE A 48 -16.89 5.86 5.06
C ILE A 48 -15.67 5.42 4.23
N GLN A 49 -14.69 6.31 4.09
CA GLN A 49 -13.37 5.92 3.57
C GLN A 49 -12.61 5.17 4.67
N PRO A 50 -12.07 3.97 4.43
CA PRO A 50 -11.12 3.37 5.37
C PRO A 50 -9.89 4.27 5.43
N SER A 51 -9.37 4.50 6.63
CA SER A 51 -8.22 5.38 6.83
C SER A 51 -6.92 4.82 6.25
N SER A 52 -6.81 3.52 5.93
CA SER A 52 -5.63 2.94 5.26
C SER A 52 -5.89 1.51 4.77
N CYS A 53 -5.64 1.23 3.48
CA CYS A 53 -5.45 -0.13 2.96
C CYS A 53 -3.94 -0.34 2.75
N ILE A 54 -3.37 -1.44 3.24
CA ILE A 54 -1.94 -1.70 3.12
C ILE A 54 -1.74 -2.76 2.00
N PRO A 55 -0.83 -2.53 1.02
CA PRO A 55 -0.39 -3.57 0.10
C PRO A 55 0.13 -4.78 0.88
N TYR A 56 -0.38 -5.98 0.62
CA TYR A 56 -0.04 -7.18 1.40
C TYR A 56 0.62 -8.24 0.53
N ASP A 57 1.86 -8.57 0.86
CA ASP A 57 2.51 -9.76 0.30
C ASP A 57 1.83 -11.01 0.88
N LYS A 58 1.24 -11.85 0.04
CA LYS A 58 0.65 -13.16 0.43
C LYS A 58 1.61 -14.08 1.20
N ASN A 59 2.92 -13.80 1.18
CA ASN A 59 3.94 -14.55 1.92
C ASN A 59 4.19 -14.05 3.35
N ILE A 60 3.58 -12.94 3.77
CA ILE A 60 3.80 -12.42 5.12
C ILE A 60 3.00 -13.23 6.14
N THR A 61 3.66 -13.56 7.26
CA THR A 61 3.08 -14.38 8.31
C THR A 61 2.33 -13.50 9.31
N LYS A 62 1.05 -13.83 9.53
CA LYS A 62 0.18 -13.17 10.51
C LYS A 62 0.28 -13.87 11.87
N TYR A 63 0.58 -13.11 12.92
CA TYR A 63 0.69 -13.63 14.29
C TYR A 63 -0.48 -13.16 15.15
N ILE A 64 -1.25 -14.10 15.71
CA ILE A 64 -2.44 -13.79 16.53
C ILE A 64 -2.03 -13.57 17.98
N CYS A 65 -2.57 -12.51 18.59
CA CYS A 65 -2.43 -12.29 20.02
C CYS A 65 -3.34 -13.25 20.79
N SER A 66 -2.72 -14.13 21.58
CA SER A 66 -3.40 -15.09 22.46
C SER A 66 -3.76 -14.45 23.80
N ASP A 67 -4.69 -15.04 24.55
CA ASP A 67 -5.07 -14.56 25.88
C ASP A 67 -3.87 -14.57 26.85
N LYS A 68 -3.02 -15.59 26.74
CA LYS A 68 -1.76 -15.65 27.50
C LYS A 68 -0.83 -14.46 27.22
N SER A 69 -0.78 -13.97 25.97
CA SER A 69 0.03 -12.80 25.61
C SER A 69 -0.57 -11.46 26.05
N ARG A 70 -1.82 -11.46 26.54
CA ARG A 70 -2.51 -10.26 27.05
C ARG A 70 -2.43 -10.10 28.56
N GLU A 71 -2.16 -11.17 29.29
CA GLU A 71 -2.07 -11.20 30.76
C GLU A 71 -0.67 -10.90 31.29
N VAL A 72 0.19 -10.32 30.46
CA VAL A 72 1.55 -9.96 30.83
C VAL A 72 1.55 -8.63 31.57
N GLU A 73 2.11 -8.59 32.78
CA GLU A 73 2.22 -7.34 33.59
C GLU A 73 3.31 -6.40 33.06
N ALA A 74 4.36 -6.93 32.45
CA ALA A 74 5.47 -6.16 31.90
C ALA A 74 6.15 -6.87 30.72
N CYS A 75 6.54 -6.09 29.71
CA CYS A 75 7.30 -6.57 28.56
C CYS A 75 8.77 -6.18 28.67
N ILE A 76 9.65 -7.02 28.15
CA ILE A 76 11.07 -6.65 27.99
C ILE A 76 11.23 -5.54 26.95
N GLU A 77 12.17 -4.63 27.19
CA GLU A 77 12.45 -3.48 26.31
C GLU A 77 13.41 -3.86 25.17
N ILE A 78 13.07 -4.91 24.43
CA ILE A 78 13.79 -5.28 23.20
C ILE A 78 13.15 -4.59 22.00
N TYR A 79 13.96 -4.01 21.11
CA TYR A 79 13.49 -3.47 19.84
C TYR A 79 13.48 -4.56 18.76
N ARG A 80 12.29 -5.11 18.51
CA ARG A 80 11.96 -6.08 17.45
C ARG A 80 10.59 -5.70 16.90
N PRO A 81 10.50 -4.66 16.07
CA PRO A 81 9.25 -3.98 15.80
C PRO A 81 8.23 -4.89 15.11
N VAL A 82 6.96 -4.64 15.43
CA VAL A 82 5.82 -5.32 14.82
C VAL A 82 4.74 -4.31 14.44
N CYS A 83 3.96 -4.63 13.40
CA CYS A 83 2.84 -3.82 12.97
C CYS A 83 1.53 -4.43 13.44
N GLY A 84 0.82 -3.75 14.34
CA GLY A 84 -0.50 -4.19 14.81
C GLY A 84 -1.58 -4.03 13.74
N ASN A 85 -2.69 -4.75 13.88
CA ASN A 85 -3.89 -4.57 13.05
C ASN A 85 -4.58 -3.20 13.23
N ASP A 86 -4.03 -2.34 14.06
CA ASP A 86 -4.42 -0.94 14.26
C ASP A 86 -3.51 0.03 13.47
N ALA A 87 -2.66 -0.49 12.59
CA ALA A 87 -1.66 0.25 11.82
C ALA A 87 -0.64 1.02 12.68
N LYS A 88 -0.41 0.57 13.92
CA LYS A 88 0.60 1.13 14.81
C LYS A 88 1.81 0.21 14.94
N THR A 89 3.00 0.81 14.84
CA THR A 89 4.25 0.13 15.16
C THR A 89 4.42 0.00 16.67
N TYR A 90 4.69 -1.22 17.13
CA TYR A 90 5.04 -1.52 18.53
C TYR A 90 6.49 -1.98 18.60
N SER A 91 7.19 -1.61 19.67
CA SER A 91 8.62 -1.96 19.86
C SER A 91 8.88 -3.46 19.81
N ASN A 92 7.91 -4.28 20.23
CA ASN A 92 7.92 -5.74 20.05
C ASN A 92 6.52 -6.34 20.18
N SER A 93 6.41 -7.64 19.87
CA SER A 93 5.16 -8.41 19.92
C SER A 93 4.49 -8.45 21.28
N CYS A 94 5.24 -8.37 22.38
CA CYS A 94 4.67 -8.31 23.73
C CYS A 94 3.90 -6.99 23.91
N PHE A 95 4.53 -5.85 23.58
CA PHE A 95 3.86 -4.54 23.67
C PHE A 95 2.64 -4.45 22.74
N ALA A 96 2.70 -5.07 21.56
CA ALA A 96 1.55 -5.15 20.66
C ALA A 96 0.40 -5.93 21.31
N CYS A 97 0.64 -7.18 21.75
CA CYS A 97 -0.42 -8.02 22.31
C CYS A 97 -0.91 -7.62 23.70
N MET A 98 -0.15 -6.81 24.46
CA MET A 98 -0.63 -6.20 25.70
C MET A 98 -1.73 -5.16 25.43
N ASN A 99 -1.76 -4.55 24.24
CA ASN A 99 -2.86 -3.70 23.84
C ASN A 99 -4.07 -4.54 23.43
N LYS A 100 -5.17 -4.44 24.19
CA LYS A 100 -6.41 -5.18 23.95
C LYS A 100 -7.09 -4.87 22.62
N MET A 101 -6.76 -3.73 21.99
CA MET A 101 -7.26 -3.37 20.66
C MET A 101 -6.51 -4.09 19.53
N VAL A 102 -5.37 -4.70 19.83
CA VAL A 102 -4.57 -5.47 18.88
C VAL A 102 -4.96 -6.95 18.98
N SER A 103 -5.50 -7.48 17.89
CA SER A 103 -5.89 -8.89 17.74
C SER A 103 -4.82 -9.72 17.04
N PHE A 104 -4.02 -9.10 16.16
CA PHE A 104 -2.90 -9.73 15.48
C PHE A 104 -1.85 -8.69 15.10
N TYR A 105 -0.65 -9.15 14.79
CA TYR A 105 0.44 -8.33 14.28
C TYR A 105 1.18 -9.01 13.12
N LEU A 106 1.94 -8.20 12.39
CA LEU A 106 2.91 -8.61 11.37
C LEU A 106 4.32 -8.28 11.88
N GLU A 107 5.31 -9.05 11.47
CA GLU A 107 6.72 -8.72 11.75
C GLU A 107 7.14 -7.46 10.99
N GLY A 108 7.97 -6.61 11.62
CA GLY A 108 8.42 -5.35 11.05
C GLY A 108 7.58 -4.15 11.48
N GLU A 109 8.09 -2.94 11.21
CA GLU A 109 7.33 -1.70 11.45
C GLU A 109 6.14 -1.59 10.51
N CYS A 110 5.09 -0.86 10.92
CA CYS A 110 4.02 -0.54 10.00
C CYS A 110 4.54 0.31 8.84
N PRO A 111 4.09 0.04 7.60
CA PRO A 111 4.34 0.92 6.48
C PRO A 111 3.92 2.32 6.85
N GLN A 112 4.85 3.27 6.77
CA GLN A 112 4.50 4.67 6.89
C GLN A 112 3.69 4.99 5.63
N VAL A 113 2.42 5.37 5.80
CA VAL A 113 1.64 5.94 4.69
C VAL A 113 2.23 7.31 4.44
N VAL A 114 3.30 7.36 3.66
CA VAL A 114 3.86 8.63 3.24
C VAL A 114 2.93 9.17 2.17
N ASP A 115 2.34 10.34 2.42
CA ASP A 115 1.62 11.04 1.36
C ASP A 115 2.64 11.61 0.38
N GLU A 116 2.98 10.81 -0.63
CA GLU A 116 3.91 11.16 -1.70
C GLU A 116 3.44 12.37 -2.52
N SER A 117 2.18 12.81 -2.35
CA SER A 117 1.64 14.01 -2.97
C SER A 117 1.70 15.25 -2.08
N TYR A 118 2.13 15.13 -0.81
CA TYR A 118 2.13 16.25 0.12
C TYR A 118 3.14 17.34 -0.28
N CYS A 119 2.74 18.61 -0.16
CA CYS A 119 3.60 19.76 -0.49
C CYS A 119 3.37 20.94 0.47
N ASN A 120 4.40 21.78 0.61
CA ASN A 120 4.27 23.09 1.27
C ASN A 120 4.23 24.23 0.25
N PHE A 121 5.01 24.10 -0.83
CA PHE A 121 5.12 25.09 -1.89
C PHE A 121 5.03 24.43 -3.28
N ASP A 122 4.78 25.23 -4.32
CA ASP A 122 4.72 24.75 -5.70
C ASP A 122 6.03 24.07 -6.14
N GLU A 123 7.18 24.53 -5.62
CA GLU A 123 8.52 23.97 -5.91
C GLU A 123 8.76 22.60 -5.24
N ASP A 124 7.87 22.16 -4.36
CA ASP A 124 7.89 20.79 -3.84
C ASP A 124 7.27 19.81 -4.83
N CYS A 125 6.45 20.29 -5.76
CA CYS A 125 5.79 19.45 -6.73
C CYS A 125 6.66 19.23 -7.97
N ALA A 126 6.69 17.99 -8.43
CA ALA A 126 7.38 17.57 -9.63
C ALA A 126 6.53 16.56 -10.40
N CYS A 127 6.87 16.36 -11.67
CA CYS A 127 6.32 15.31 -12.49
C CYS A 127 7.44 14.61 -13.25
N GLY A 128 7.33 13.29 -13.38
CA GLY A 128 8.37 12.43 -13.91
C GLY A 128 8.03 10.97 -13.64
N ILE A 129 9.02 10.17 -13.27
CA ILE A 129 8.84 8.76 -12.94
C ILE A 129 8.87 8.56 -11.42
N HIS A 130 7.97 7.75 -10.89
CA HIS A 130 7.99 7.36 -9.49
C HIS A 130 9.23 6.51 -9.19
N LYS A 131 10.01 6.91 -8.17
CA LYS A 131 11.32 6.31 -7.88
C LYS A 131 11.26 4.81 -7.56
N GLU A 132 10.14 4.33 -7.01
CA GLU A 132 10.00 2.93 -6.59
C GLU A 132 9.29 2.08 -7.64
N THR A 133 8.19 2.57 -8.21
CA THR A 133 7.35 1.77 -9.13
C THR A 133 7.76 1.89 -10.58
N SER A 134 8.58 2.89 -10.94
CA SER A 134 8.96 3.21 -12.32
C SER A 134 7.79 3.64 -13.23
N ASP A 135 6.63 3.97 -12.66
CA ASP A 135 5.47 4.51 -13.39
C ASP A 135 5.54 6.04 -13.53
N CYS A 136 4.86 6.61 -14.52
CA CYS A 136 4.68 8.07 -14.58
C CYS A 136 3.86 8.58 -13.39
N PHE A 137 4.38 9.58 -12.70
CA PHE A 137 3.82 10.08 -11.45
C PHE A 137 4.07 11.59 -11.28
N TYR A 138 3.11 12.27 -10.65
CA TYR A 138 3.26 13.64 -10.18
C TYR A 138 3.00 13.69 -8.67
N GLY A 139 3.79 14.46 -7.96
CA GLY A 139 3.76 14.49 -6.51
C GLY A 139 4.91 15.30 -5.94
N ASN A 140 5.24 15.04 -4.69
CA ASN A 140 6.40 15.61 -4.05
C ASN A 140 7.69 15.14 -4.76
N LYS A 141 8.58 16.09 -5.07
CA LYS A 141 9.86 15.87 -5.75
C LYS A 141 10.77 14.86 -5.05
N ALA A 142 10.57 14.61 -3.76
CA ALA A 142 11.30 13.56 -3.04
C ALA A 142 11.03 12.16 -3.61
N TYR A 143 9.88 11.92 -4.24
CA TYR A 143 9.43 10.63 -4.78
C TYR A 143 9.44 10.56 -6.31
N VAL A 144 9.75 11.69 -6.97
CA VAL A 144 9.75 11.81 -8.43
C VAL A 144 11.19 11.88 -8.95
N ASP A 145 11.54 11.01 -9.89
CA ASP A 145 12.71 11.16 -10.76
C ASP A 145 12.35 12.11 -11.92
N THR A 146 12.93 13.30 -11.88
CA THR A 146 12.73 14.36 -12.89
C THR A 146 13.69 14.26 -14.07
N SER A 147 14.65 13.32 -14.04
CA SER A 147 15.58 13.12 -15.15
C SER A 147 14.93 12.39 -16.33
N GLN A 148 13.85 11.66 -16.07
CA GLN A 148 13.11 10.89 -17.07
C GLN A 148 11.81 11.60 -17.45
N GLN A 149 11.47 11.53 -18.73
CA GLN A 149 10.36 12.28 -19.30
C GLN A 149 9.08 11.45 -19.33
N CYS A 150 8.01 12.03 -18.79
CA CYS A 150 6.63 11.57 -18.95
C CYS A 150 5.77 12.68 -19.60
N PRO A 151 6.01 13.04 -20.88
CA PRO A 151 5.45 14.27 -21.47
C PRO A 151 3.93 14.27 -21.49
N ASP A 152 3.31 13.24 -22.06
CA ASP A 152 1.85 13.13 -22.20
C ASP A 152 1.14 13.15 -20.85
N PHE A 153 1.74 12.55 -19.84
CA PHE A 153 1.21 12.49 -18.48
C PHE A 153 1.36 13.83 -17.74
N CYS A 154 2.53 14.48 -17.84
CA CYS A 154 2.83 15.69 -17.10
C CYS A 154 2.17 16.93 -17.68
N THR A 155 2.22 17.11 -19.00
CA THR A 155 1.69 18.31 -19.69
C THR A 155 0.28 18.11 -20.23
N GLY A 156 -0.21 16.86 -20.28
CA GLY A 156 -1.43 16.50 -20.98
C GLY A 156 -1.25 16.53 -22.50
N ILE A 157 -2.17 15.91 -23.22
CA ILE A 157 -2.17 15.87 -24.70
C ILE A 157 -2.23 17.28 -25.31
N ALA A 158 -2.90 18.21 -24.64
CA ALA A 158 -3.01 19.62 -25.06
C ALA A 158 -1.84 20.50 -24.58
N GLY A 159 -0.91 19.96 -23.79
CA GLY A 159 0.29 20.68 -23.33
C GLY A 159 0.04 21.81 -22.34
N ASN A 160 -1.15 21.89 -21.74
CA ASN A 160 -1.59 22.99 -20.89
C ASN A 160 -1.65 22.64 -19.39
N LEU A 161 -1.23 21.46 -18.98
CA LEU A 161 -1.24 21.07 -17.57
C LEU A 161 0.06 21.49 -16.87
N ILE A 162 -0.09 22.01 -15.65
CA ILE A 162 1.00 22.31 -14.72
C ILE A 162 0.69 21.70 -13.35
N ILE A 163 1.73 21.31 -12.61
CA ILE A 163 1.58 20.80 -11.25
C ILE A 163 1.70 21.96 -10.27
N LYS A 164 0.74 22.10 -9.37
CA LYS A 164 0.77 23.08 -8.28
C LYS A 164 0.46 22.45 -6.94
N CYS A 165 0.97 23.09 -5.90
CA CYS A 165 0.62 22.78 -4.53
C CYS A 165 -0.69 23.51 -4.16
N VAL A 166 -1.77 22.75 -4.00
CA VAL A 166 -3.08 23.29 -3.60
C VAL A 166 -3.58 22.48 -2.41
N ASN A 167 -3.91 23.16 -1.31
CA ASN A 167 -4.34 22.52 -0.06
C ASN A 167 -3.37 21.43 0.41
N ASN A 168 -2.06 21.74 0.40
CA ASN A 168 -0.97 20.84 0.76
C ASN A 168 -0.84 19.58 -0.09
N LYS A 169 -1.42 19.57 -1.29
CA LYS A 169 -1.32 18.45 -2.22
C LYS A 169 -0.89 18.91 -3.60
N CYS A 170 0.03 18.18 -4.21
CA CYS A 170 0.40 18.35 -5.61
C CYS A 170 -0.75 17.89 -6.51
N ILE A 171 -1.28 18.81 -7.32
CA ILE A 171 -2.37 18.54 -8.25
C ILE A 171 -2.06 19.07 -9.65
N GLN A 172 -2.64 18.46 -10.67
CA GLN A 172 -2.65 18.98 -12.03
C GLN A 172 -3.72 20.08 -12.17
N VAL A 173 -3.30 21.25 -12.62
CA VAL A 173 -4.21 22.36 -12.98
C VAL A 173 -3.96 22.78 -14.42
N SER A 174 -4.99 23.28 -15.09
CA SER A 174 -4.80 23.95 -16.38
C SER A 174 -4.06 25.27 -16.13
N SER A 175 -3.01 25.50 -16.91
CA SER A 175 -2.41 26.82 -17.10
C SER A 175 -3.39 27.78 -17.77
#